data_AF-A0A1Z8JL03-F1
#
_entry.id   AF-A0A1Z8JL03-F1
#
_cell.length_a   1.000
_cell.length_b   1.000
_cell.length_c   1.000
_cell.angle_alpha   90.00
_cell.angle_beta   90.00
_cell.angle_gamma   90.00
#
_symmetry.space_group_name_H-M   'P 1'
#
loop_
_entity.id
_entity.type
_entity.pdbx_description
1 polymer ?
#
loop_
_entity_poly.entity_id
_entity_poly.type
_entity_poly.pdbx_seq_one_letter_code
_entity_poly.pdbx_strand_id
1 'polypeptide(L)'
;MENRNKVAPLLDLDVPSLISVEYPLRVKDTNKAIDLIGGTEKLKKCFIEPDMKLELRLRPNDPFSHPIRSNVVKNSSNVLINFRLPKRVLAKCGGDVRKSIEYCENEGIRYTIKPVGVLRQNYKFRELADFQRINKDSNFSKNLTNP
;
A
#
# COMPACT_ATOMS: atom_id res chain seq x y z
N MET A 1 27.68 32.86 3.26
CA MET A 1 27.40 32.24 1.95
C MET A 1 25.94 31.78 1.90
N GLU A 2 24.99 32.70 2.02
CA GLU A 2 23.56 32.40 2.01
C GLU A 2 22.86 33.38 1.07
N ASN A 3 22.58 32.91 -0.13
CA ASN A 3 21.41 33.30 -0.94
C ASN A 3 21.47 32.50 -2.24
N ARG A 4 21.12 31.21 -2.14
CA ARG A 4 20.61 30.48 -3.30
C ARG A 4 19.14 30.88 -3.43
N ASN A 5 18.76 31.46 -4.56
CA ASN A 5 17.38 31.84 -4.90
C ASN A 5 16.37 30.82 -4.34
N LYS A 6 15.70 31.17 -3.24
CA LYS A 6 14.86 30.24 -2.46
C LYS A 6 13.48 30.20 -3.11
N VAL A 7 13.36 29.38 -4.17
CA VAL A 7 12.12 29.21 -4.95
C VAL A 7 11.01 28.54 -4.13
N ALA A 8 11.36 27.75 -3.11
CA ALA A 8 10.43 27.00 -2.28
C ALA A 8 10.98 26.78 -0.85
N PRO A 9 10.11 26.49 0.14
CA PRO A 9 10.55 26.10 1.48
C PRO A 9 11.32 24.77 1.46
N LEU A 10 12.41 24.70 2.21
CA LEU A 10 13.14 23.46 2.46
C LEU A 10 12.35 22.61 3.46
N LEU A 11 12.24 21.30 3.19
CA LEU A 11 11.61 20.33 4.09
C LEU A 11 12.64 19.28 4.46
N ASP A 12 12.85 19.08 5.77
CA ASP A 12 13.76 18.06 6.26
C ASP A 12 13.17 16.66 6.06
N LEU A 13 14.05 15.69 5.80
CA LEU A 13 13.68 14.29 5.56
C LEU A 13 14.06 13.40 6.76
N ASP A 14 14.02 13.95 7.97
CA ASP A 14 14.12 13.16 9.20
C ASP A 14 12.76 12.54 9.54
N VAL A 15 12.42 11.48 8.80
CA VAL A 15 11.13 10.79 8.86
C VAL A 15 11.32 9.28 8.96
N PRO A 16 10.37 8.55 9.59
CA PRO A 16 10.52 7.12 9.77
C PRO A 16 10.59 6.35 8.45
N SER A 17 11.26 5.20 8.52
CA SER A 17 11.26 4.22 7.43
C SER A 17 10.00 3.36 7.51
N LEU A 18 9.32 3.21 6.37
CA LEU A 18 8.06 2.50 6.26
C LEU A 18 8.16 1.38 5.22
N ILE A 19 7.25 0.40 5.35
CA ILE A 19 6.97 -0.58 4.31
C ILE A 19 5.69 -0.19 3.57
N SER A 20 5.59 -0.56 2.31
CA SER A 20 4.40 -0.33 1.48
C SER A 20 3.96 -1.61 0.80
N VAL A 21 2.66 -1.74 0.60
CA VAL A 21 2.04 -2.85 -0.13
C VAL A 21 1.22 -2.26 -1.27
N GLU A 22 1.64 -2.51 -2.51
CA GLU A 22 0.91 -2.18 -3.71
C GLU A 22 -0.11 -3.30 -3.98
N TYR A 23 -1.30 -3.10 -3.42
CA TYR A 23 -2.37 -4.08 -3.47
C TYR A 23 -3.00 -4.12 -4.88
N PRO A 24 -3.19 -5.30 -5.49
CA PRO A 24 -3.64 -5.41 -6.88
C PRO A 24 -5.16 -5.19 -7.04
N LEU A 25 -5.91 -5.06 -5.94
CA LEU A 25 -7.36 -4.87 -5.94
C LEU A 25 -7.74 -3.49 -5.39
N ARG A 26 -8.96 -3.04 -5.71
CA ARG A 26 -9.55 -1.86 -5.09
C ARG A 26 -9.88 -2.12 -3.62
N VAL A 27 -9.05 -1.59 -2.72
CA VAL A 27 -9.26 -1.68 -1.27
C VAL A 27 -10.42 -0.79 -0.84
N LYS A 28 -11.48 -1.39 -0.32
CA LYS A 28 -12.60 -0.69 0.37
C LYS A 28 -12.47 -0.77 1.88
N ASP A 29 -11.97 -1.90 2.37
CA ASP A 29 -11.73 -2.19 3.78
C ASP A 29 -10.26 -2.58 3.94
N THR A 30 -9.53 -1.77 4.70
CA THR A 30 -8.09 -1.96 4.93
C THR A 30 -7.80 -3.16 5.81
N ASN A 31 -8.65 -3.46 6.79
CA ASN A 31 -8.44 -4.59 7.70
C ASN A 31 -8.57 -5.89 6.94
N LYS A 32 -9.64 -6.03 6.14
CA LYS A 32 -9.82 -7.18 5.27
C LYS A 32 -8.66 -7.33 4.28
N ALA A 33 -8.16 -6.24 3.70
CA ALA A 33 -7.02 -6.31 2.78
C ALA A 33 -5.74 -6.81 3.48
N ILE A 34 -5.51 -6.39 4.73
CA ILE A 34 -4.40 -6.87 5.57
C ILE A 34 -4.57 -8.34 5.92
N ASP A 35 -5.77 -8.78 6.28
CA ASP A 35 -6.04 -10.19 6.61
C ASP A 35 -5.77 -11.12 5.43
N LEU A 36 -6.15 -10.71 4.22
CA LEU A 36 -5.94 -11.49 2.99
C LEU A 36 -4.46 -11.70 2.64
N ILE A 37 -3.54 -10.88 3.19
CA ILE A 37 -2.08 -11.03 2.99
C ILE A 37 -1.37 -11.70 4.18
N GLY A 38 -2.14 -12.27 5.11
CA GLY A 38 -1.63 -12.98 6.30
C GLY A 38 -1.66 -12.16 7.59
N GLY A 39 -2.36 -11.03 7.61
CA GLY A 39 -2.58 -10.23 8.80
C GLY A 39 -1.42 -9.32 9.20
N THR A 40 -1.62 -8.56 10.28
CA THR A 40 -0.64 -7.60 10.78
C THR A 40 0.64 -8.25 11.28
N GLU A 41 0.58 -9.48 11.78
CA GLU A 41 1.75 -10.20 12.28
C GLU A 41 2.72 -10.55 11.16
N LYS A 42 2.22 -11.00 10.01
CA LYS A 42 3.06 -11.29 8.84
C LYS A 42 3.71 -10.03 8.30
N LEU A 43 2.99 -8.90 8.28
CA LEU A 43 3.56 -7.60 7.91
C LEU A 43 4.69 -7.15 8.87
N LYS A 44 4.52 -7.36 10.18
CA LYS A 44 5.60 -7.09 11.16
C LYS A 44 6.81 -7.98 10.91
N LYS A 45 6.61 -9.25 10.59
CA LYS A 45 7.71 -10.17 10.22
C LYS A 45 8.43 -9.71 8.95
N CYS A 46 7.69 -9.29 7.92
CA CYS A 46 8.26 -8.71 6.70
C CYS A 46 9.12 -7.47 6.97
N PHE A 47 8.78 -6.66 7.98
CA PHE A 47 9.61 -5.53 8.38
C PHE A 47 10.99 -5.97 8.90
N ILE A 48 11.04 -7.07 9.66
CA ILE A 48 12.27 -7.63 10.25
C ILE A 48 13.05 -8.45 9.20
N GLU A 49 12.34 -9.23 8.39
CA GLU A 49 12.86 -10.13 7.37
C GLU A 49 12.49 -9.63 5.97
N PRO A 50 13.31 -8.77 5.34
CA PRO A 50 12.95 -8.12 4.07
C PRO A 50 12.87 -9.07 2.88
N ASP A 51 13.39 -10.29 3.00
CA ASP A 51 13.29 -11.35 1.98
C ASP A 51 11.97 -12.13 2.06
N MET A 52 11.21 -12.00 3.15
CA MET A 52 9.93 -12.68 3.31
C MET A 52 8.92 -12.10 2.31
N LYS A 53 8.37 -12.96 1.45
CA LYS A 53 7.30 -12.61 0.52
C LYS A 53 5.93 -12.66 1.20
N LEU A 54 5.08 -11.70 0.86
CA LEU A 54 3.66 -11.73 1.19
C LEU A 54 2.92 -12.67 0.24
N GLU A 55 1.82 -13.22 0.74
CA GLU A 55 0.96 -14.15 0.01
C GLU A 55 -0.46 -13.62 0.06
N LEU A 56 -1.00 -13.23 -1.09
CA LEU A 56 -2.38 -12.77 -1.22
C LEU A 56 -3.31 -13.97 -1.44
N ARG A 57 -4.18 -14.23 -0.46
CA ARG A 57 -5.17 -15.31 -0.50
C ARG A 57 -6.56 -14.74 -0.77
N LEU A 58 -7.02 -14.82 -2.02
CA LEU A 58 -8.34 -14.32 -2.40
C LEU A 58 -9.51 -15.14 -1.82
N ARG A 59 -9.24 -16.41 -1.45
CA ARG A 59 -10.21 -17.32 -0.82
C ARG A 59 -9.66 -17.81 0.53
N PRO A 60 -9.70 -16.97 1.58
CA PRO A 60 -9.07 -17.31 2.87
C PRO A 60 -9.68 -18.56 3.53
N ASN A 61 -10.95 -18.86 3.26
CA ASN A 61 -11.65 -20.02 3.81
C ASN A 61 -11.37 -21.33 3.06
N ASP A 62 -10.62 -21.28 1.95
CA ASP A 62 -10.28 -22.46 1.16
C ASP A 62 -8.81 -22.82 1.33
N PRO A 63 -8.47 -23.87 2.08
CA PRO A 63 -7.09 -24.25 2.35
C PRO A 63 -6.34 -24.73 1.09
N PHE A 64 -7.06 -25.12 0.04
CA PHE A 64 -6.46 -25.55 -1.23
C PHE A 64 -6.28 -24.41 -2.24
N SER A 65 -6.69 -23.19 -1.89
CA SER A 65 -6.51 -22.02 -2.76
C SER A 65 -5.04 -21.62 -2.83
N HIS A 66 -4.43 -21.73 -4.01
CA HIS A 66 -3.06 -21.24 -4.18
C HIS A 66 -3.00 -19.71 -4.03
N PRO A 67 -2.09 -19.16 -3.20
CA PRO A 67 -1.93 -17.73 -3.03
C PRO A 67 -1.17 -17.09 -4.21
N ILE A 68 -1.37 -15.79 -4.40
CA ILE A 68 -0.53 -14.98 -5.29
C ILE A 68 0.64 -14.42 -4.48
N ARG A 69 1.87 -14.66 -4.92
CA ARG A 69 3.06 -14.20 -4.19
C ARG A 69 3.41 -12.76 -4.56
N SER A 70 3.89 -12.02 -3.58
CA SER A 70 4.43 -10.68 -3.79
C SER A 70 5.88 -10.74 -4.26
N ASN A 71 6.30 -9.74 -5.01
CA ASN A 71 7.69 -9.39 -5.21
C ASN A 71 8.05 -8.16 -4.37
N VAL A 72 9.24 -8.18 -3.78
CA VAL A 72 9.74 -7.10 -2.93
C VAL A 72 10.71 -6.24 -3.73
N VAL A 73 10.42 -4.94 -3.83
CA VAL A 73 11.39 -3.94 -4.28
C VAL A 73 12.06 -3.38 -3.04
N LYS A 74 13.34 -3.75 -2.85
CA LYS A 74 14.17 -3.28 -1.72
C LYS A 74 14.85 -1.97 -2.06
N ASN A 75 15.24 -1.23 -1.03
CA ASN A 75 16.01 0.01 -1.12
C ASN A 75 15.35 1.07 -2.02
N SER A 76 14.02 1.12 -2.03
CA SER A 76 13.33 2.22 -2.68
C SER A 76 13.59 3.53 -1.91
N SER A 77 13.79 4.61 -2.63
CA SER A 77 13.95 5.98 -2.09
C SER A 77 12.66 6.79 -2.19
N ASN A 78 11.51 6.11 -2.27
CA ASN A 78 10.22 6.76 -2.41
C ASN A 78 9.83 7.47 -1.11
N VAL A 79 9.41 8.73 -1.20
CA VAL A 79 8.95 9.51 -0.05
C VAL A 79 7.43 9.54 -0.01
N LEU A 80 6.85 9.22 1.15
CA LEU A 80 5.43 9.41 1.42
C LEU A 80 5.21 10.85 1.87
N ILE A 81 4.38 11.58 1.14
CA ILE A 81 4.07 13.00 1.39
C ILE A 81 2.60 13.13 1.77
N ASN A 82 2.33 13.88 2.84
CA ASN A 82 1.00 14.25 3.27
C ASN A 82 0.63 15.65 2.78
N PHE A 83 -0.43 15.73 1.99
CA PHE A 83 -1.03 16.97 1.51
C PHE A 83 -2.26 17.32 2.35
N ARG A 84 -2.20 18.45 3.06
CA ARG A 84 -3.37 18.99 3.76
C ARG A 84 -4.04 20.04 2.88
N LEU A 85 -5.20 19.67 2.34
CA LEU A 85 -6.02 20.50 1.45
C LEU A 85 -7.34 20.87 2.14
N PRO A 86 -7.94 22.05 1.83
CA PRO A 86 -9.27 22.40 2.31
C PRO A 86 -10.34 21.44 1.76
N LYS A 87 -11.26 20.98 2.62
CA LYS A 87 -12.33 20.04 2.23
C LYS A 87 -13.17 20.53 1.06
N ARG A 88 -13.45 21.85 1.00
CA ARG A 88 -14.24 22.47 -0.07
C ARG A 88 -13.56 22.35 -1.44
N VAL A 89 -12.23 22.49 -1.48
CA VAL A 89 -11.45 22.35 -2.72
C VAL A 89 -11.48 20.90 -3.18
N LEU A 90 -11.22 19.96 -2.27
CA LEU A 90 -11.22 18.54 -2.59
C LEU A 90 -12.59 18.07 -3.12
N ALA A 91 -13.69 18.56 -2.53
CA ALA A 91 -15.05 18.27 -3.00
C ALA A 91 -15.31 18.84 -4.39
N LYS A 92 -14.88 20.08 -4.67
CA LYS A 92 -15.03 20.73 -5.99
C LYS A 92 -14.25 19.99 -7.09
N CYS A 93 -13.10 19.44 -6.74
CA CYS A 93 -12.23 18.69 -7.64
C CYS A 93 -12.54 17.17 -7.70
N GLY A 94 -13.67 16.72 -7.13
CA GLY A 94 -14.09 15.32 -7.19
C GLY A 94 -13.17 14.34 -6.45
N GLY A 95 -12.43 14.80 -5.44
CA GLY A 95 -11.48 13.99 -4.69
C GLY A 95 -10.10 13.86 -5.31
N ASP A 96 -9.84 14.49 -6.46
CA ASP A 96 -8.54 14.45 -7.12
C ASP A 96 -7.56 15.43 -6.45
N VAL A 97 -6.50 14.90 -5.84
CA VAL A 97 -5.47 15.67 -5.14
C VAL A 97 -4.69 16.57 -6.10
N ARG A 98 -4.37 16.11 -7.32
CA ARG A 98 -3.55 16.88 -8.28
C ARG A 98 -4.29 18.13 -8.73
N LYS A 99 -5.55 17.96 -9.16
CA LYS A 99 -6.42 19.08 -9.55
C LYS A 99 -6.70 20.02 -8.38
N SER A 100 -6.79 19.48 -7.17
CA SER A 100 -6.99 20.29 -5.96
C SER A 100 -5.79 21.19 -5.65
N ILE A 101 -4.56 20.70 -5.87
CA ILE A 101 -3.34 21.50 -5.69
C ILE A 101 -3.27 22.60 -6.74
N GLU A 102 -3.49 22.26 -8.01
CA GLU A 102 -3.52 23.23 -9.11
C GLU A 102 -4.58 24.33 -8.87
N TYR A 103 -5.77 23.94 -8.40
CA TYR A 103 -6.81 24.90 -8.01
C TYR A 103 -6.36 25.80 -6.86
N CYS A 104 -5.72 25.24 -5.83
CA CYS A 104 -5.20 26.04 -4.72
C CYS A 104 -4.14 27.05 -5.16
N GLU A 105 -3.26 26.67 -6.10
CA GLU A 105 -2.23 27.56 -6.62
C GLU A 105 -2.82 28.71 -7.44
N ASN A 106 -3.78 28.42 -8.32
CA ASN A 106 -4.45 29.43 -9.15
C ASN A 106 -5.25 30.45 -8.31
N GLU A 107 -5.88 29.99 -7.23
CA GLU A 107 -6.74 30.82 -6.38
C GLU A 107 -6.03 31.39 -5.15
N GLY A 108 -4.71 31.13 -5.00
CA GLY A 108 -3.93 31.56 -3.84
C GLY A 108 -4.37 30.95 -2.51
N ILE A 109 -5.01 29.78 -2.54
CA ILE A 109 -5.50 29.09 -1.34
C ILE A 109 -4.34 28.35 -0.66
N ARG A 110 -4.15 28.62 0.63
CA ARG A 110 -3.10 27.97 1.41
C ARG A 110 -3.36 26.48 1.57
N TYR A 111 -2.35 25.69 1.25
CA TYR A 111 -2.27 24.26 1.55
C TYR A 111 -0.95 23.93 2.26
N THR A 112 -0.78 22.70 2.74
CA THR A 112 0.46 22.29 3.42
C THR A 112 0.95 20.95 2.89
N ILE A 113 2.26 20.85 2.72
CA ILE A 113 2.98 19.64 2.31
C ILE A 113 3.92 19.25 3.44
N LYS A 114 3.91 17.98 3.87
CA LYS A 114 4.88 17.44 4.83
C LYS A 114 5.32 16.03 4.43
N PRO A 115 6.63 15.73 4.40
CA PRO A 115 7.09 14.35 4.31
C PRO A 115 6.67 13.60 5.60
N VAL A 116 6.23 12.36 5.46
CA VAL A 116 5.77 11.51 6.57
C VAL A 116 6.62 10.26 6.74
N GLY A 117 7.26 9.78 5.68
CA GLY A 117 8.13 8.62 5.76
C GLY A 117 8.85 8.32 4.46
N VAL A 118 9.88 7.49 4.55
CA VAL A 118 10.59 6.93 3.40
C VAL A 118 10.20 5.46 3.27
N LEU A 119 9.68 5.07 2.10
CA LEU A 119 9.30 3.70 1.81
C LEU A 119 10.55 2.91 1.45
N ARG A 120 11.09 2.12 2.38
CA ARG A 120 12.31 1.31 2.11
C ARG A 120 12.02 0.02 1.35
N GLN A 121 10.84 -0.55 1.57
CA GLN A 121 10.42 -1.80 0.98
C GLN A 121 9.03 -1.62 0.38
N ASN A 122 8.85 -2.12 -0.84
CA ASN A 122 7.57 -2.08 -1.52
C ASN A 122 7.22 -3.48 -2.02
N TYR A 123 6.17 -4.06 -1.44
CA TYR A 123 5.63 -5.35 -1.81
C TYR A 123 4.57 -5.17 -2.90
N LYS A 124 4.84 -5.75 -4.08
CA LYS A 124 3.95 -5.66 -5.25
C LYS A 124 3.50 -7.04 -5.69
N PHE A 125 2.23 -7.19 -6.03
CA PHE A 125 1.69 -8.42 -6.60
C PHE A 125 1.63 -8.31 -8.12
N ARG A 126 2.77 -8.57 -8.78
CA ARG A 126 2.89 -8.55 -10.25
C ARG A 126 2.78 -9.94 -10.89
N GLU A 127 2.90 -10.99 -10.08
CA GLU A 127 2.79 -12.36 -10.55
C GLU A 127 1.33 -12.69 -10.85
N LEU A 128 1.13 -13.58 -11.82
CA LEU A 128 -0.19 -14.11 -12.14
C LEU A 128 -0.61 -15.16 -11.11
N ALA A 129 -1.91 -15.37 -11.00
CA ALA A 129 -2.43 -16.48 -10.23
C ALA A 129 -2.05 -17.82 -10.90
N ASP A 130 -1.72 -18.81 -10.06
CA ASP A 130 -1.44 -20.17 -10.50
C ASP A 130 -2.75 -20.91 -10.86
N PHE A 131 -2.62 -22.11 -11.45
CA PHE A 131 -3.73 -23.00 -11.72
C PHE A 131 -4.49 -23.33 -10.43
N GLN A 132 -5.82 -23.25 -10.49
CA GLN A 132 -6.70 -23.54 -9.37
C GLN A 132 -7.48 -24.83 -9.62
N ARG A 133 -7.66 -25.62 -8.57
CA ARG A 133 -8.50 -26.82 -8.60
C ARG A 133 -9.61 -26.69 -7.57
N ILE A 134 -10.85 -26.96 -7.98
CA ILE A 134 -12.00 -26.96 -7.08
C ILE A 134 -12.19 -28.39 -6.56
N ASN A 135 -11.96 -28.58 -5.26
CA ASN A 135 -12.06 -29.91 -4.61
C ASN A 135 -13.31 -30.07 -3.72
N LYS A 136 -14.30 -29.19 -3.85
CA LYS A 136 -15.48 -29.16 -2.95
C LYS A 136 -16.26 -30.47 -2.90
N ASP A 137 -16.32 -31.20 -4.02
CA ASP A 137 -17.10 -32.44 -4.14
C ASP A 137 -16.29 -33.70 -3.80
N SER A 138 -14.98 -33.56 -3.55
CA SER A 138 -14.11 -34.68 -3.20
C SER A 138 -14.35 -35.13 -1.76
N ASN A 139 -14.75 -36.40 -1.58
CA ASN A 139 -14.89 -37.01 -0.25
C ASN A 139 -13.58 -36.94 0.55
N PHE A 140 -12.43 -37.09 -0.12
CA PHE A 140 -11.12 -36.97 0.52
C PHE A 140 -10.89 -35.57 1.10
N SER A 141 -11.22 -34.52 0.35
CA SER A 141 -11.02 -33.13 0.80
C SER A 141 -11.95 -32.72 1.93
N LYS A 142 -13.18 -33.27 1.97
CA LYS A 142 -14.12 -33.08 3.08
C LYS A 142 -13.58 -33.66 4.39
N ASN A 143 -13.02 -34.87 4.35
CA ASN A 143 -12.42 -35.50 5.51
C ASN A 143 -11.17 -34.77 6.02
N LEU A 144 -10.44 -34.06 5.15
CA LEU A 144 -9.23 -33.33 5.53
C LEU A 144 -9.51 -31.98 6.22
N THR A 145 -10.69 -31.41 5.98
CA THR A 145 -11.06 -30.06 6.44
C THR A 145 -11.91 -30.08 7.70
N ASN A 146 -12.56 -31.21 8.01
CA ASN A 146 -13.28 -31.48 9.25
C ASN A 146 -12.61 -32.70 9.95
N PRO A 147 -11.51 -32.50 10.70
CA PRO A 147 -10.89 -33.59 11.46
C PRO A 147 -11.78 -34.08 12.61
#